data_AF-A0A7S1A7D9-F1
#
_entry.id   AF-A0A7S1A7D9-F1
#
_cell.length_a   1.000
_cell.length_b   1.000
_cell.length_c   1.000
_cell.angle_alpha   90.00
_cell.angle_beta   90.00
_cell.angle_gamma   90.00
#
_symmetry.space_group_name_H-M   'P 1'
#
loop_
_entity.id
_entity.type
_entity.pdbx_description
1 polymer ?
#
loop_
_entity_poly.entity_id
_entity_poly.type
_entity_poly.pdbx_seq_one_letter_code
_entity_poly.pdbx_strand_id
1 'polypeptide(L)'
;MGVRGLLNYVLRHRERGTTLKVDLVQEAQACGRHGITLLVDVVDFAAWLLPQVDWSTKEYQSDATISVYGGEFAQHDEVVSTIVLSLRAAGVHLDFFVDTPR
;
A
#
# COMPACT_ATOMS: atom_id res chain seq x y z
N MET A 1 11.44 -11.75 -5.14
CA MET A 1 12.37 -11.18 -6.15
C MET A 1 11.58 -10.78 -7.39
N GLY A 2 11.68 -9.52 -7.84
CA GLY A 2 11.04 -9.04 -9.06
C GLY A 2 11.82 -9.36 -10.35
N VAL A 3 11.14 -9.51 -11.48
CA VAL A 3 11.78 -9.71 -12.80
C VAL A 3 12.00 -8.35 -13.47
N ARG A 4 13.26 -7.95 -13.60
CA ARG A 4 13.62 -6.65 -14.19
C ARG A 4 13.13 -6.56 -15.63
N GLY A 5 12.41 -5.48 -15.96
CA GLY A 5 11.90 -5.21 -17.30
C GLY A 5 10.58 -5.91 -17.66
N LEU A 6 10.07 -6.81 -16.82
CA LEU A 6 8.81 -7.50 -17.07
C LEU A 6 7.63 -6.53 -17.19
N LEU A 7 7.50 -5.58 -16.26
CA LEU A 7 6.42 -4.58 -16.30
C LEU A 7 6.47 -3.75 -17.60
N ASN A 8 7.67 -3.28 -17.99
CA ASN A 8 7.83 -2.52 -19.24
C ASN A 8 7.47 -3.37 -20.47
N TYR A 9 7.88 -4.64 -20.48
CA TYR A 9 7.51 -5.57 -21.54
C TYR A 9 5.98 -5.77 -21.61
N VAL A 10 5.33 -6.01 -20.48
CA VAL A 10 3.88 -6.19 -20.35
C VAL A 10 3.12 -4.94 -20.82
N LEU A 11 3.55 -3.75 -20.41
CA LEU A 11 2.93 -2.48 -20.80
C LEU A 11 3.08 -2.20 -22.30
N ARG A 12 4.22 -2.55 -22.90
CA ARG A 12 4.46 -2.42 -24.35
C ARG A 12 3.65 -3.39 -25.21
N HIS A 13 3.12 -4.45 -24.60
CA HIS A 13 2.29 -5.45 -25.28
C HIS A 13 0.87 -5.51 -24.69
N ARG A 14 0.39 -4.40 -24.13
CA ARG A 14 -0.93 -4.30 -23.47
C ARG A 14 -2.09 -4.78 -24.34
N GLU A 15 -1.99 -4.64 -25.67
CA GLU A 15 -3.01 -5.12 -26.61
C GLU A 15 -3.19 -6.65 -26.60
N ARG A 16 -2.28 -7.40 -25.97
CA ARG A 16 -2.42 -8.85 -25.78
C ARG A 16 -3.30 -9.24 -24.59
N GLY A 17 -3.94 -8.28 -23.92
CA GLY A 17 -4.82 -8.53 -22.76
C GLY A 17 -4.08 -8.83 -21.46
N THR A 18 -2.77 -8.66 -21.42
CA THR A 18 -1.93 -8.90 -20.23
C THR A 18 -2.11 -7.87 -19.12
N THR A 19 -2.83 -6.78 -19.37
CA THR A 19 -3.13 -5.74 -18.38
C THR A 19 -4.60 -5.38 -18.41
N LEU A 20 -5.23 -5.31 -17.24
CA LEU A 20 -6.57 -4.79 -17.05
C LEU A 20 -6.48 -3.55 -16.15
N LYS A 21 -7.21 -2.49 -16.53
CA LYS A 21 -7.42 -1.34 -15.64
C LYS A 21 -8.75 -1.57 -14.94
N VAL A 22 -8.71 -1.63 -13.63
CA VAL A 22 -9.85 -2.00 -12.80
C VAL A 22 -10.01 -0.94 -11.73
N ASP A 23 -11.26 -0.48 -11.55
CA ASP A 23 -11.62 0.33 -10.40
C ASP A 23 -11.96 -0.62 -9.24
N LEU A 24 -11.08 -0.64 -8.24
CA LEU A 24 -11.21 -1.53 -7.07
C LEU A 24 -12.48 -1.26 -6.27
N VAL A 25 -12.97 -0.01 -6.24
CA VAL A 25 -14.21 0.33 -5.54
C VAL A 25 -15.41 -0.21 -6.30
N GLN A 26 -15.39 -0.09 -7.63
CA GLN A 26 -16.45 -0.65 -8.48
C GLN A 26 -16.51 -2.17 -8.37
N GLU A 27 -15.35 -2.85 -8.38
CA GLU A 27 -15.30 -4.31 -8.18
C GLU A 27 -15.79 -4.72 -6.79
N ALA A 28 -15.38 -3.99 -5.74
CA ALA A 28 -15.87 -4.24 -4.38
C ALA A 28 -17.39 -4.14 -4.29
N GLN A 29 -18.00 -3.16 -4.95
CA GLN A 29 -19.44 -3.00 -5.03
C GLN A 29 -20.11 -4.14 -5.81
N ALA A 30 -19.49 -4.60 -6.91
CA ALA A 30 -19.99 -5.71 -7.71
C ALA A 30 -20.00 -7.05 -6.94
N CYS A 31 -19.03 -7.27 -6.05
CA CYS A 31 -18.98 -8.42 -5.14
C CYS A 31 -20.00 -8.34 -3.98
N GLY A 32 -20.74 -7.24 -3.85
CA GLY A 32 -21.78 -7.06 -2.84
C GLY A 32 -21.21 -7.02 -1.42
N ARG A 33 -21.84 -7.73 -0.48
CA ARG A 33 -21.47 -7.69 0.96
C ARG A 33 -20.09 -8.29 1.26
N HIS A 34 -19.47 -8.97 0.30
CA HIS A 34 -18.20 -9.65 0.50
C HIS A 34 -16.99 -8.79 0.13
N GLY A 35 -17.18 -7.70 -0.62
CA GLY A 35 -16.08 -6.84 -1.05
C GLY A 35 -15.01 -7.58 -1.85
N ILE A 36 -13.81 -7.01 -1.93
CA ILE A 36 -12.62 -7.67 -2.48
C ILE A 36 -11.54 -7.79 -1.41
N THR A 37 -10.74 -8.85 -1.47
CA THR A 37 -9.56 -9.01 -0.61
C THR A 37 -8.31 -8.98 -1.46
N LEU A 38 -7.38 -8.10 -1.12
CA LEU A 38 -6.07 -7.98 -1.73
C LEU A 38 -5.04 -8.59 -0.81
N LEU A 39 -4.28 -9.54 -1.33
CA LEU A 39 -3.14 -10.13 -0.64
C LEU A 39 -1.93 -9.21 -0.83
N VAL A 40 -1.37 -8.71 0.28
CA VAL A 40 -0.33 -7.68 0.29
C VAL A 40 0.92 -8.20 0.98
N ASP A 41 2.06 -8.12 0.29
CA ASP A 41 3.37 -8.40 0.89
C ASP A 41 3.71 -7.26 1.86
N VAL A 42 3.86 -7.59 3.14
CA VAL A 42 4.09 -6.59 4.18
C VAL A 42 5.45 -5.88 4.01
N VAL A 43 6.46 -6.59 3.49
CA VAL A 43 7.83 -6.07 3.38
C VAL A 43 7.89 -5.06 2.24
N ASP A 44 7.35 -5.44 1.08
CA ASP A 44 7.29 -4.55 -0.08
C ASP A 44 6.37 -3.34 0.19
N PHE A 45 5.23 -3.57 0.88
CA PHE A 45 4.32 -2.49 1.27
C PHE A 45 4.98 -1.49 2.22
N ALA A 46 5.63 -1.96 3.27
CA ALA A 46 6.33 -1.10 4.22
C ALA A 46 7.49 -0.35 3.55
N ALA A 47 8.28 -1.02 2.71
CA ALA A 47 9.38 -0.40 1.98
C ALA A 47 8.92 0.74 1.04
N TRP A 48 7.71 0.64 0.50
CA TRP A 48 7.11 1.69 -0.32
C TRP A 48 6.45 2.81 0.49
N LEU A 49 5.76 2.47 1.59
CA LEU A 49 4.95 3.41 2.38
C LEU A 49 5.78 4.26 3.33
N LEU A 50 6.66 3.65 4.13
CA LEU A 50 7.39 4.34 5.20
C LEU A 50 8.19 5.55 4.68
N PRO A 51 8.90 5.49 3.53
CA PRO A 51 9.61 6.65 3.01
C PRO A 51 8.70 7.83 2.64
N GLN A 52 7.44 7.59 2.27
CA GLN A 52 6.50 8.65 1.95
C GLN A 52 5.99 9.36 3.21
N VAL A 53 5.79 8.60 4.29
CA VAL A 53 5.43 9.15 5.61
C VAL A 53 6.61 9.97 6.16
N ASP A 54 7.82 9.45 6.07
CA ASP A 54 9.05 10.13 6.51
C ASP A 54 9.35 11.42 5.74
N TRP A 55 9.05 11.46 4.43
CA TRP A 55 9.24 12.69 3.66
C TRP A 55 8.22 13.75 4.09
N SER A 56 6.95 13.38 4.23
CA SER A 56 5.89 14.30 4.65
C SER A 56 6.14 14.93 6.03
N THR A 57 6.85 14.22 6.92
CA THR A 57 7.16 14.67 8.28
C THR A 57 8.42 15.52 8.33
N LYS A 58 9.43 15.24 7.49
CA LYS A 58 10.65 16.05 7.37
C LYS A 58 10.42 17.44 6.79
N GLU A 59 9.39 17.64 5.96
CA GLU A 59 8.98 18.98 5.52
C GLU A 59 8.29 19.80 6.64
N TYR A 60 7.81 19.13 7.69
CA TYR A 60 7.03 19.75 8.76
C TYR A 60 7.85 20.15 10.00
N GLN A 61 9.08 19.66 10.18
CA GLN A 61 9.90 19.95 11.37
C GLN A 61 11.19 20.70 11.04
N SER A 62 11.17 22.02 11.22
CA SER A 62 12.37 22.87 11.31
C SER A 62 12.99 22.91 12.71
N ASP A 63 12.36 22.28 13.71
CA ASP A 63 12.80 22.31 15.10
C ASP A 63 13.17 20.90 15.57
N ALA A 64 14.47 20.64 15.62
CA ALA A 64 15.10 19.35 15.90
C ALA A 64 15.02 18.94 17.39
N THR A 65 13.95 19.29 18.09
CA THR A 65 13.88 19.19 19.56
C THR A 65 12.82 18.20 20.07
N ILE A 66 12.01 17.60 19.20
CA ILE A 66 10.96 16.65 19.58
C ILE A 66 11.03 15.38 18.72
N SER A 67 12.14 14.65 18.82
CA SER A 67 12.10 13.19 18.61
C SER A 67 12.06 12.56 20.00
N VAL A 68 10.85 12.50 20.57
CA VAL A 68 10.57 11.69 21.74
C VAL A 68 10.51 10.25 21.24
N TYR A 69 11.40 9.40 21.73
CA TYR A 69 11.43 7.96 21.47
C TYR A 69 10.00 7.38 21.44
N GLY A 70 9.54 6.96 20.26
CA GLY A 70 8.20 6.39 20.05
C GLY A 70 7.21 7.25 19.26
N GLY A 71 7.36 8.57 19.22
CA GLY A 71 6.44 9.47 18.51
C GLY A 71 6.46 9.30 16.99
N GLU A 72 7.61 8.94 16.45
CA GLU A 72 7.80 8.65 15.02
C GLU A 72 6.91 7.47 14.58
N PHE A 73 6.72 6.46 15.42
CA PHE A 73 5.86 5.31 15.09
C PHE A 73 4.37 5.61 15.18
N ALA A 74 3.95 6.62 15.95
CA ALA A 74 2.55 7.01 16.05
C ALA A 74 2.02 7.57 14.72
N GLN A 75 2.85 8.35 14.00
CA GLN A 75 2.49 8.88 12.68
C GLN A 75 2.37 7.76 11.64
N HIS A 76 3.27 6.78 11.70
CA HIS A 76 3.19 5.59 10.86
C HIS A 76 1.91 4.79 11.12
N ASP A 77 1.56 4.57 12.40
CA ASP A 77 0.36 3.85 12.80
C ASP A 77 -0.92 4.57 12.35
N GLU A 78 -0.98 5.89 12.52
CA GLU A 78 -2.11 6.71 12.08
C GLU A 78 -2.32 6.63 10.56
N VAL A 79 -1.24 6.75 9.77
CA VAL A 79 -1.31 6.67 8.31
C VAL A 79 -1.75 5.28 7.85
N VAL A 80 -1.13 4.23 8.38
CA VAL A 80 -1.47 2.84 8.02
C VAL A 80 -2.93 2.55 8.39
N SER A 81 -3.35 2.91 9.60
CA SER A 81 -4.73 2.74 10.07
C SER A 81 -5.71 3.49 9.18
N THR A 82 -5.41 4.73 8.80
CA THR A 82 -6.25 5.53 7.91
C THR A 82 -6.41 4.86 6.56
N ILE A 83 -5.33 4.41 5.94
CA ILE A 83 -5.37 3.71 4.64
C ILE A 83 -6.23 2.44 4.74
N VAL A 84 -5.98 1.61 5.74
CA VAL A 84 -6.70 0.33 5.92
C VAL A 84 -8.19 0.58 6.16
N LEU A 85 -8.54 1.54 7.03
CA LEU A 85 -9.93 1.84 7.34
C LEU A 85 -10.66 2.49 6.17
N SER A 86 -10.02 3.40 5.42
CA SER A 86 -10.60 4.00 4.23
C SER A 86 -10.87 2.98 3.13
N LEU A 87 -9.93 2.07 2.87
CA LEU A 87 -10.11 0.98 1.90
C LEU A 87 -11.21 0.01 2.35
N ARG A 88 -11.23 -0.35 3.65
CA ARG A 88 -12.27 -1.21 4.20
C ARG A 88 -13.65 -0.59 4.09
N ALA A 89 -13.78 0.73 4.31
CA ALA A 89 -15.04 1.45 4.13
C ALA A 89 -15.53 1.41 2.67
N ALA A 90 -14.61 1.29 1.70
CA ALA A 90 -14.92 1.10 0.29
C ALA A 90 -15.13 -0.38 -0.10
N GLY A 91 -15.10 -1.32 0.84
CA GLY A 91 -15.25 -2.75 0.59
C GLY A 91 -13.96 -3.43 0.08
N VAL A 92 -12.80 -2.79 0.26
CA VAL A 92 -11.49 -3.33 -0.09
C VAL A 92 -10.77 -3.75 1.18
N HIS A 93 -10.55 -5.06 1.33
CA HIS A 93 -9.86 -5.65 2.48
C HIS A 93 -8.40 -5.93 2.11
N LEU A 94 -7.47 -5.56 2.98
CA LEU A 94 -6.06 -5.89 2.83
C LEU A 94 -5.74 -7.07 3.75
N ASP A 95 -5.20 -8.15 3.19
CA ASP A 95 -4.67 -9.28 3.94
C ASP A 95 -3.15 -9.27 3.80
N PHE A 96 -2.45 -9.06 4.91
CA PHE A 96 -1.01 -8.91 4.92
C PHE A 96 -0.35 -10.25 5.16
N PHE A 97 0.56 -10.64 4.27
CA PHE A 97 1.41 -11.80 4.47
C PHE A 97 2.86 -11.40 4.69
N VAL A 98 3.56 -12.21 5.47
CA VAL A 98 4.99 -12.12 5.70
C VAL A 98 5.61 -13.36 5.06
N ASP A 99 6.50 -13.16 4.09
CA ASP A 99 7.31 -14.27 3.59
C ASP A 99 8.14 -14.84 4.74
N THR A 100 7.94 -16.12 5.07
CA THR A 100 8.83 -16.81 6.00
C THR A 100 10.24 -16.85 5.40
N PRO A 101 11.29 -16.50 6.16
CA PRO A 101 12.65 -16.59 5.66
C PRO A 101 12.93 -18.04 5.22
N ARG A 102 13.44 -18.19 3.99
CA ARG A 102 13.91 -19.48 3.45
C ARG A 102 15.23 -19.89 4.07
#